data_AF-A0AAU7YT91-F1
#
_entry.id   AF-A0AAU7YT91-F1
#
_cell.length_a   1.000
_cell.length_b   1.000
_cell.length_c   1.000
_cell.angle_alpha   90.00
_cell.angle_beta   90.00
_cell.angle_gamma   90.00
#
_symmetry.space_group_name_H-M   'P 1'
#
loop_
_entity.id
_entity.type
_entity.pdbx_description
1 polymer ?
#
loop_
_entity_poly.entity_id
_entity_poly.type
_entity_poly.pdbx_seq_one_letter_code
_entity_poly.pdbx_strand_id
1 'polypeptide(L)' 'MNSHRLPGKGRRMGPIMGHTMHYRRMIITLQSSYSIPPLRKKRT' A
#
# COMPACT_ATOMS: atom_id res chain seq x y z
N MET A 1 1.67 15.15 4.37
CA MET A 1 2.21 13.78 4.19
C MET A 1 1.88 13.01 5.46
N ASN A 2 1.02 12.00 5.36
CA ASN A 2 0.55 11.26 6.53
C ASN A 2 0.90 9.79 6.38
N SER A 3 1.37 9.15 7.46
CA SER A 3 1.66 7.71 7.46
C SER A 3 0.93 7.01 8.59
N HIS A 4 0.36 5.84 8.31
CA HIS A 4 -0.25 5.01 9.35
C HIS A 4 -0.19 3.52 8.99
N ARG A 5 -0.36 2.66 9.99
CA ARG A 5 -0.47 1.21 9.80
C ARG A 5 -1.83 0.90 9.20
N LEU A 6 -1.87 -0.01 8.24
CA LEU A 6 -3.14 -0.50 7.73
C LEU A 6 -3.66 -1.67 8.58
N PRO A 7 -4.98 -1.77 8.77
CA PRO A 7 -5.56 -2.91 9.43
C PRO A 7 -5.22 -4.15 8.61
N GLY A 8 -4.64 -5.15 9.27
CA GLY A 8 -4.33 -6.40 8.63
C GLY A 8 -5.62 -7.09 8.19
N LYS A 9 -5.76 -7.34 6.89
CA LYS A 9 -6.80 -8.23 6.36
C LYS A 9 -6.37 -9.69 6.53
N GLY A 10 -6.86 -10.35 7.57
CA GLY A 10 -6.77 -11.80 7.71
C GLY A 10 -7.57 -12.47 6.58
N ARG A 11 -6.89 -13.05 5.59
CA ARG A 11 -7.54 -13.86 4.56
C ARG A 11 -7.37 -15.32 4.94
N ARG A 12 -8.49 -16.04 5.09
CA ARG A 12 -8.51 -17.48 5.26
C ARG A 12 -8.44 -18.13 3.88
N MET A 13 -7.44 -18.96 3.64
CA MET A 13 -7.37 -19.83 2.47
C MET A 13 -7.45 -21.27 2.97
N GLY A 14 -8.66 -21.84 2.97
CA GLY A 14 -8.90 -23.20 3.45
C GLY A 14 -8.77 -23.33 4.98
N PRO A 15 -8.22 -24.44 5.51
CA PRO A 15 -8.06 -24.63 6.96
C PRO A 15 -6.98 -23.71 7.56
N ILE A 16 -6.16 -23.05 6.74
CA ILE A 16 -5.05 -22.20 7.18
C ILE A 16 -5.47 -20.73 7.22
N MET A 17 -5.23 -20.08 8.35
CA MET A 17 -5.35 -18.62 8.49
C MET A 17 -4.10 -17.97 7.89
N GLY A 18 -4.26 -17.22 6.79
CA GLY A 18 -3.14 -16.52 6.18
C GLY A 18 -2.60 -15.43 7.10
N HIS A 19 -1.29 -15.42 7.36
CA HIS A 19 -0.63 -14.32 8.04
C HIS A 19 -0.78 -13.05 7.22
N THR A 20 -1.17 -11.96 7.89
CA THR A 20 -1.32 -10.68 7.19
C THR A 20 0.03 -9.99 7.06
N MET A 21 0.39 -9.57 5.85
CA MET A 21 1.50 -8.65 5.66
C MET A 21 1.19 -7.31 6.36
N HIS A 22 2.07 -6.89 7.27
CA HIS A 22 1.97 -5.60 7.95
C HIS A 22 2.69 -4.52 7.14
N TYR A 23 1.96 -3.80 6.29
CA TYR A 23 2.49 -2.68 5.52
C TYR A 23 2.00 -1.32 6.06
N ARG A 24 2.79 -0.27 5.81
CA ARG A 24 2.44 1.12 6.13
C ARG A 24 1.88 1.81 4.89
N ARG A 25 0.82 2.58 5.06
CA ARG A 25 0.27 3.45 4.01
C ARG A 25 0.79 4.85 4.19
N MET A 26 1.22 5.47 3.09
CA MET A 26 1.51 6.90 3.02
C MET A 26 0.48 7.60 2.15
N ILE A 27 -0.12 8.66 2.67
CA ILE A 27 -1.02 9.55 1.94
C ILE A 27 -0.26 10.85 1.69
N ILE A 28 0.03 11.09 0.41
CA ILE A 28 0.64 12.34 -0.07
C ILE A 28 -0.44 13.23 -0.65
N THR A 29 -0.52 14.45 -0.15
CA THR A 29 -1.36 15.51 -0.69
C THR A 29 -0.47 16.40 -1.55
N LEU A 30 -0.87 16.62 -2.79
CA LEU A 30 -0.16 17.49 -3.72
C LEU A 30 -0.93 18.80 -3.88
N GLN A 31 -0.21 19.90 -4.09
CA GLN A 31 -0.83 21.14 -4.57
C GLN A 31 -1.28 20.94 -6.02
N SER A 32 -2.29 21.69 -6.47
CA SER A 32 -2.93 21.52 -7.78
C SER A 32 -1.96 21.54 -8.96
N SER A 33 -0.78 22.15 -8.79
CA SER A 33 0.25 22.31 -9.81
C SER A 33 1.17 21.08 -9.97
N TYR A 34 0.99 20.02 -9.18
CA TYR A 34 1.86 18.84 -9.21
C TYR A 34 1.13 17.59 -9.70
N SER A 35 1.85 16.75 -10.45
CA SER A 35 1.38 15.45 -10.94
C SER A 35 2.26 14.32 -10.39
N ILE A 36 1.66 13.17 -10.09
CA ILE A 36 2.39 11.96 -9.68
C ILE A 36 2.86 11.25 -10.96
N PRO A 37 4.17 11.18 -11.24
CA PRO A 37 4.65 10.42 -12.38
C PRO A 37 4.34 8.93 -12.18
N PRO A 38 3.91 8.21 -13.22
CA PRO A 38 3.61 6.79 -13.11
C PRO A 38 4.87 6.03 -12.68
N LEU A 39 4.72 5.16 -11.66
CA LEU A 39 5.77 4.26 -11.22
C LEU A 39 6.02 3.20 -12.30
N ARG A 40 6.88 3.52 -13.27
CA ARG A 40 7.32 2.57 -14.30
C ARG A 40 8.20 1.51 -13.65
N LYS A 41 7.77 0.24 -13.69
CA LYS A 41 8.66 -0.89 -13.41
C LYS A 41 9.70 -0.96 -14.53
N LYS A 42 10.99 -0.97 -14.18
CA LYS A 42 12.06 -1.28 -15.13
C LYS A 42 11.82 -2.72 -15.61
N ARG A 43 11.47 -2.90 -16.89
CA ARG A 43 11.47 -4.22 -17.53
C ARG A 43 12.92 -4.49 -17.92
N THR A 44 13.53 -5.46 -17.25
CA THR A 44 14.79 -6.07 -17.66
C THR A 44 14.49 -7.16 -18.66
#